data_AF-A0A2N2EB81-F1
#
_entry.id   AF-A0A2N2EB81-F1
#
_cell.length_a   1.000
_cell.length_b   1.000
_cell.length_c   1.000
_cell.angle_alpha   90.00
_cell.angle_beta   90.00
_cell.angle_gamma   90.00
#
_symmetry.space_group_name_H-M   'P 1'
#
loop_
_entity.id
_entity.type
_entity.pdbx_description
1 polymer ?
#
loop_
_entity_poly.entity_id
_entity_poly.type
_entity_poly.pdbx_seq_one_letter_code
_entity_poly.pdbx_strand_id
1 'polypeptide(L)'
;MGLDNKNTYSITVTNGQVNIANDSAVINSNSTVNSIDTASLSELIKALKAESKSLSDEDNETLSNNLEVVEEELKALKPRKAFIKTAISGIKVIKGTAEFTAAMTALIQFLQTIV
;
A
#
# COMPACT_ATOMS: atom_id res chain seq x y z
N MET A 1 21.50 54.02 -8.49
CA MET A 1 21.99 52.75 -9.06
C MET A 1 21.52 51.63 -8.14
N GLY A 2 20.86 50.62 -8.70
CA GLY A 2 19.95 49.71 -8.01
C GLY A 2 20.64 48.78 -7.02
N LEU A 3 20.09 48.72 -5.81
CA LEU A 3 20.36 47.65 -4.85
C LEU A 3 19.64 46.41 -5.38
N ASP A 4 20.35 45.57 -6.12
CA ASP A 4 19.86 44.26 -6.55
C ASP A 4 19.57 43.43 -5.29
N ASN A 5 18.29 43.15 -5.05
CA ASN A 5 17.80 42.52 -3.82
C ASN A 5 18.08 41.02 -3.89
N LYS A 6 19.34 40.65 -3.68
CA LYS A 6 19.83 39.27 -3.83
C LYS A 6 19.39 38.40 -2.65
N ASN A 7 18.27 37.70 -2.80
CA ASN A 7 17.84 36.67 -1.85
C ASN A 7 18.68 35.40 -2.07
N THR A 8 19.66 35.16 -1.20
CA THR A 8 20.51 33.95 -1.26
C THR A 8 19.98 32.90 -0.28
N TYR A 9 19.64 31.72 -0.78
CA TYR A 9 19.18 30.59 0.04
C TYR A 9 20.26 29.49 0.03
N SER A 10 20.75 29.11 1.21
CA SER A 10 21.61 27.93 1.39
C SER A 10 20.78 26.82 2.02
N ILE A 11 20.41 25.83 1.24
CA ILE A 11 19.48 24.77 1.65
C ILE A 11 20.20 23.43 1.55
N THR A 12 20.28 22.70 2.67
CA THR A 12 20.78 21.32 2.73
C THR A 12 19.62 20.41 3.10
N VAL A 13 19.33 19.42 2.25
CA VAL A 13 18.22 18.48 2.46
C VAL A 13 18.78 17.07 2.45
N THR A 14 18.46 16.32 3.49
CA THR A 14 18.70 14.89 3.57
C THR A 14 17.35 14.20 3.60
N ASN A 15 17.02 13.47 2.52
CA ASN A 15 15.79 12.69 2.39
C ASN A 15 14.46 13.49 2.49
N GLY A 16 14.32 14.59 1.73
CA GLY A 16 13.09 15.39 1.69
C GLY A 16 12.93 16.21 0.41
N GLN A 17 11.87 17.01 0.34
CA GLN A 17 11.61 17.95 -0.76
C GLN A 17 11.60 19.39 -0.23
N VAL A 18 12.12 20.34 -1.02
CA VAL A 18 12.05 21.77 -0.73
C VAL A 18 11.40 22.49 -1.89
N ASN A 19 10.33 23.22 -1.57
CA ASN A 19 9.58 24.03 -2.52
C ASN A 19 9.74 25.50 -2.14
N ILE A 20 10.13 26.35 -3.10
CA ILE A 20 10.38 27.79 -2.91
C ILE A 20 9.53 28.54 -3.93
N ALA A 21 8.71 29.49 -3.48
CA ALA A 21 7.96 30.40 -4.34
C ALA A 21 8.07 31.83 -3.80
N ASN A 22 8.01 32.81 -4.72
CA ASN A 22 8.09 34.24 -4.42
C ASN A 22 6.84 34.97 -4.93
N ASP A 23 6.59 36.18 -4.41
CA ASP A 23 5.47 37.05 -4.76
C ASP A 23 4.08 36.38 -4.54
N SER A 24 3.11 36.62 -5.43
CA SER A 24 1.74 36.04 -5.35
C SER A 24 1.65 34.62 -5.94
N ALA A 25 2.69 33.82 -5.79
CA ALA A 25 2.75 32.47 -6.35
C ALA A 25 2.02 31.44 -5.48
N VAL A 26 1.33 30.50 -6.14
CA VAL A 26 0.63 29.38 -5.50
C VAL A 26 1.39 28.10 -5.81
N ILE A 27 1.88 27.41 -4.77
CA ILE A 27 2.44 26.06 -4.89
C ILE A 27 1.36 25.05 -4.53
N ASN A 28 1.03 24.16 -5.47
CA ASN A 28 0.18 23.01 -5.21
C ASN A 28 1.05 21.75 -5.19
N SER A 29 1.41 21.27 -3.99
CA SER A 29 2.28 20.11 -3.81
C SER A 29 1.46 18.87 -3.46
N ASN A 30 1.52 17.83 -4.29
CA ASN A 30 0.96 16.52 -3.99
C ASN A 30 2.11 15.53 -3.70
N SER A 31 2.31 15.16 -2.44
CA SER A 31 3.30 14.16 -2.04
C SER A 31 2.60 12.82 -1.86
N THR A 32 2.83 11.89 -2.77
CA THR A 32 2.35 10.51 -2.63
C THR A 32 3.49 9.64 -2.14
N VAL A 33 3.38 9.13 -0.91
CA VAL A 33 4.29 8.11 -0.41
C VAL A 33 3.81 6.77 -0.96
N ASN A 34 4.40 6.34 -2.07
CA ASN A 34 4.04 5.09 -2.75
C ASN A 34 4.77 3.86 -2.19
N SER A 35 5.38 3.98 -1.00
CA SER A 35 6.00 2.85 -0.32
C SER A 35 4.90 2.01 0.33
N ILE A 36 4.51 0.94 -0.35
CA ILE A 36 3.73 -0.14 0.24
C ILE A 36 4.51 -0.61 1.47
N ASP A 37 3.87 -0.59 2.65
CA ASP A 37 4.47 -1.14 3.86
C ASP A 37 4.47 -2.68 3.78
N THR A 38 5.50 -3.20 3.13
CA THR A 38 5.67 -4.64 2.88
C THR A 38 5.82 -5.44 4.18
N ALA A 39 6.29 -4.81 5.27
CA ALA A 39 6.43 -5.46 6.57
C ALA A 39 5.05 -5.75 7.18
N SER A 40 4.21 -4.71 7.25
CA SER A 40 2.82 -4.79 7.70
C SER A 40 2.00 -5.76 6.85
N LEU A 41 2.19 -5.77 5.53
CA LEU A 41 1.57 -6.77 4.64
C LEU A 41 1.99 -8.19 5.03
N SER A 42 3.28 -8.44 5.22
CA SER A 42 3.76 -9.80 5.53
C SER A 42 3.20 -10.31 6.86
N GLU A 43 2.99 -9.44 7.83
CA GLU A 43 2.38 -9.78 9.12
C GLU A 43 0.90 -10.12 8.94
N LEU A 44 0.15 -9.31 8.18
CA LEU A 44 -1.26 -9.58 7.86
C LEU A 44 -1.42 -10.93 7.14
N ILE A 45 -0.56 -11.24 6.17
CA ILE A 45 -0.59 -12.51 5.45
C ILE A 45 -0.28 -13.69 6.38
N LYS A 46 0.70 -13.56 7.28
CA LYS A 46 1.04 -14.60 8.26
C LYS A 46 -0.10 -14.85 9.24
N ALA A 47 -0.72 -13.78 9.76
CA ALA A 47 -1.88 -13.89 10.63
C ALA A 47 -3.04 -14.60 9.92
N LEU A 48 -3.29 -14.24 8.65
CA LEU A 48 -4.33 -14.86 7.85
C LEU A 48 -4.09 -16.37 7.60
N LYS A 49 -2.84 -16.75 7.30
CA LYS A 49 -2.42 -18.16 7.13
C LYS A 49 -2.46 -18.96 8.44
N ALA A 50 -2.28 -18.32 9.58
CA ALA A 50 -2.41 -18.99 10.87
C ALA A 50 -3.87 -19.39 11.12
N GLU A 51 -4.81 -18.49 10.82
CA GLU A 51 -6.24 -18.73 11.01
C GLU A 51 -6.90 -19.57 9.91
N SER A 52 -6.30 -19.62 8.71
CA SER A 52 -6.81 -20.44 7.60
C SER A 52 -6.74 -21.94 7.85
N LYS A 53 -6.02 -22.40 8.88
CA LYS A 53 -6.00 -23.82 9.31
C LYS A 53 -7.36 -24.34 9.73
N SER A 54 -8.31 -23.46 10.01
CA SER A 54 -9.68 -23.79 10.40
C SER A 54 -10.66 -23.86 9.21
N LEU A 55 -10.21 -23.54 8.00
CA LEU A 55 -11.02 -23.56 6.77
C LEU A 55 -11.02 -24.93 6.08
N SER A 56 -11.97 -25.12 5.16
CA SER A 56 -11.98 -26.26 4.23
C SER A 56 -10.74 -26.24 3.34
N ASP A 57 -10.29 -27.41 2.87
CA ASP A 57 -9.13 -27.53 1.98
C ASP A 57 -9.29 -26.69 0.69
N GLU A 58 -10.50 -26.65 0.13
CA GLU A 58 -10.84 -25.88 -1.08
C GLU A 58 -10.76 -24.35 -0.86
N ASP A 59 -11.22 -23.89 0.30
CA ASP A 59 -11.13 -22.49 0.72
C ASP A 59 -9.68 -22.08 0.99
N ASN A 60 -8.91 -22.98 1.61
CA ASN A 60 -7.50 -22.73 1.94
C ASN A 60 -6.63 -22.69 0.66
N GLU A 61 -6.92 -23.54 -0.32
CA GLU A 61 -6.28 -23.50 -1.63
C GLU A 61 -6.62 -22.20 -2.37
N THR A 62 -7.90 -21.82 -2.39
CA THR A 62 -8.35 -20.55 -2.98
C THR A 62 -7.68 -19.36 -2.30
N LEU A 63 -7.55 -19.39 -0.98
CA LEU A 63 -6.89 -18.35 -0.21
C LEU A 63 -5.40 -18.25 -0.54
N SER A 64 -4.70 -19.39 -0.55
CA SER A 64 -3.26 -19.44 -0.82
C SER A 64 -2.94 -18.93 -2.22
N ASN A 65 -3.69 -19.35 -3.23
CA ASN A 65 -3.52 -18.88 -4.61
C ASN A 65 -3.71 -17.36 -4.73
N ASN A 66 -4.76 -16.81 -4.12
CA ASN A 66 -5.01 -15.37 -4.18
C ASN A 66 -3.97 -14.56 -3.38
N LEU A 67 -3.50 -15.08 -2.25
CA LEU A 67 -2.42 -14.45 -1.47
C LEU A 67 -1.10 -14.42 -2.22
N GLU A 68 -0.77 -15.49 -2.95
CA GLU A 68 0.45 -15.56 -3.76
C GLU A 68 0.41 -14.50 -4.89
N VAL A 69 -0.71 -14.38 -5.59
CA VAL A 69 -0.92 -13.32 -6.59
C VAL A 69 -0.73 -11.93 -5.99
N VAL A 70 -1.27 -11.69 -4.79
CA VAL A 70 -1.11 -10.40 -4.09
C VAL A 70 0.36 -10.15 -3.74
N GLU A 71 1.06 -11.14 -3.19
CA GLU A 71 2.49 -10.99 -2.87
C GLU A 71 3.35 -10.69 -4.10
N GLU A 72 3.11 -11.39 -5.21
CA GLU A 72 3.85 -11.18 -6.45
C GLU A 72 3.59 -9.79 -7.04
N GLU A 73 2.32 -9.38 -7.10
CA GLU A 73 1.95 -8.07 -7.62
C GLU A 73 2.54 -6.94 -6.77
N LEU A 74 2.61 -7.11 -5.45
CA LEU A 74 3.19 -6.11 -4.54
C LEU A 74 4.72 -6.07 -4.57
N LYS A 75 5.38 -7.18 -4.94
CA LYS A 75 6.83 -7.22 -5.21
C LYS A 75 7.17 -6.67 -6.61
N ALA A 76 6.20 -6.61 -7.52
CA ALA A 76 6.42 -6.10 -8.86
C ALA A 76 6.70 -4.59 -8.85
N LEU A 77 7.58 -4.14 -9.75
CA LEU A 77 7.89 -2.71 -9.96
C LEU A 77 6.65 -1.89 -10.33
N LYS A 78 5.61 -2.53 -10.87
CA LYS A 78 4.35 -1.91 -11.26
C LYS A 78 3.19 -2.87 -10.95
N PRO A 79 2.65 -2.85 -9.72
CA PRO A 79 1.50 -3.67 -9.35
C PRO A 79 0.32 -3.41 -10.27
N ARG A 80 -0.23 -4.48 -10.84
CA ARG A 80 -1.42 -4.42 -11.67
C ARG A 80 -2.65 -4.43 -10.77
N LYS A 81 -3.20 -3.24 -10.56
CA LYS A 81 -4.42 -2.99 -9.76
C LYS A 81 -5.58 -3.96 -10.06
N ALA A 82 -5.75 -4.35 -11.32
CA ALA A 82 -6.79 -5.31 -11.72
C ALA A 82 -6.61 -6.70 -11.08
N PHE A 83 -5.37 -7.21 -11.01
CA PHE A 83 -5.07 -8.51 -10.39
C PHE A 83 -5.29 -8.46 -8.88
N ILE A 84 -4.90 -7.36 -8.23
CA ILE A 84 -5.15 -7.16 -6.80
C ILE A 84 -6.66 -7.10 -6.53
N LYS A 85 -7.47 -6.41 -7.36
CA LYS A 85 -8.94 -6.41 -7.22
C LYS A 85 -9.56 -7.79 -7.38
N THR A 86 -9.07 -8.58 -8.34
CA THR A 86 -9.54 -9.96 -8.54
C THR A 86 -9.20 -10.81 -7.33
N ALA A 87 -7.97 -10.72 -6.82
CA ALA A 87 -7.54 -11.45 -5.63
C ALA A 87 -8.36 -11.07 -4.38
N ILE A 88 -8.61 -9.78 -4.16
CA ILE A 88 -9.51 -9.29 -3.10
C ILE A 88 -10.90 -9.93 -3.23
N SER A 89 -11.42 -10.02 -4.46
CA SER A 89 -12.76 -10.58 -4.70
C SER A 89 -12.79 -12.08 -4.41
N GLY A 90 -11.74 -12.82 -4.79
CA GLY A 90 -11.59 -14.24 -4.48
C GLY A 90 -11.51 -14.50 -2.97
N ILE A 91 -10.69 -13.72 -2.26
CA ILE A 91 -10.54 -13.83 -0.79
C ILE A 91 -11.87 -13.52 -0.08
N LYS A 92 -12.64 -12.54 -0.55
CA LYS A 92 -13.89 -12.10 0.09
C LYS A 92 -15.02 -13.15 0.06
N VAL A 93 -14.94 -14.13 -0.84
CA VAL A 93 -15.95 -15.22 -0.92
C VAL A 93 -15.76 -16.23 0.22
N ILE A 94 -14.56 -16.29 0.79
CA ILE A 94 -14.19 -17.24 1.84
C ILE A 94 -14.87 -16.85 3.15
N LYS A 95 -15.64 -17.79 3.72
CA LYS A 95 -16.29 -17.62 5.02
C LYS A 95 -15.49 -18.38 6.08
N GLY A 96 -15.10 -17.69 7.15
CA GLY A 96 -14.36 -18.29 8.24
C GLY A 96 -14.84 -17.81 9.61
N THR A 97 -14.02 -18.05 10.63
CA THR A 97 -14.26 -17.58 11.99
C THR A 97 -14.28 -16.04 12.06
N ALA A 98 -14.75 -15.49 13.19
CA ALA A 98 -14.73 -14.05 13.44
C ALA A 98 -13.29 -13.47 13.38
N GLU A 99 -12.30 -14.22 13.86
CA GLU A 99 -10.89 -13.83 13.83
C GLU A 99 -10.32 -13.85 12.41
N PHE A 100 -10.64 -14.90 11.64
CA PHE A 100 -10.28 -14.97 10.23
C PHE A 100 -10.89 -13.81 9.42
N THR A 101 -12.18 -13.53 9.62
CA THR A 101 -12.87 -12.44 8.91
C THR A 101 -12.34 -11.06 9.31
N ALA A 102 -11.91 -10.85 10.56
CA ALA A 102 -11.24 -9.64 10.99
C ALA A 102 -9.88 -9.47 10.29
N ALA A 103 -9.04 -10.51 10.29
CA ALA A 103 -7.74 -10.51 9.62
C ALA A 103 -7.89 -10.28 8.10
N MET A 104 -8.89 -10.92 7.48
CA MET A 104 -9.24 -10.74 6.07
C MET A 104 -9.66 -9.31 5.76
N THR A 105 -10.48 -8.72 6.61
CA THR A 105 -10.94 -7.34 6.42
C THR A 105 -9.77 -6.37 6.53
N ALA A 106 -8.86 -6.57 7.48
CA ALA A 106 -7.64 -5.77 7.62
C ALA A 106 -6.74 -5.87 6.37
N LEU A 107 -6.56 -7.08 5.83
CA LEU A 107 -5.81 -7.29 4.59
C LEU A 107 -6.48 -6.61 3.39
N ILE A 108 -7.80 -6.77 3.22
CA ILE A 108 -8.54 -6.11 2.14
C ILE A 108 -8.44 -4.58 2.25
N GLN A 109 -8.56 -4.03 3.45
CA GLN A 109 -8.45 -2.59 3.67
C GLN A 109 -7.04 -2.08 3.36
N PHE A 110 -6.00 -2.85 3.70
CA PHE A 110 -4.63 -2.55 3.29
C PHE A 110 -4.46 -2.57 1.76
N LEU A 111 -5.00 -3.60 1.08
CA LEU A 111 -4.91 -3.65 -0.39
C LEU A 111 -5.70 -2.53 -1.07
N GLN A 112 -6.80 -2.06 -0.47
CA GLN A 112 -7.55 -0.91 -0.97
C GLN A 112 -6.75 0.40 -0.96
N THR A 113 -5.76 0.57 -0.08
CA THR A 113 -4.91 1.77 -0.11
C THR A 113 -3.93 1.80 -1.29
N ILE A 114 -3.76 0.66 -1.99
CA ILE A 114 -2.79 0.47 -3.08
C ILE A 114 -3.47 0.59 -4.45
N VAL A 115 -4.76 0.26 -4.52
CA VAL A 115 -5.54 0.09 -5.75
C VAL A 115 -6.39 1.32 -6.08
#